data_AF-A0A0F8CR10-F1
#
_entry.id   AF-A0A0F8CR10-F1
#
_cell.length_a   1.000
_cell.length_b   1.000
_cell.length_c   1.000
_cell.angle_alpha   90.00
_cell.angle_beta   90.00
_cell.angle_gamma   90.00
#
_symmetry.space_group_name_H-M   'P 1'
#
loop_
_entity.id
_entity.type
_entity.pdbx_description
1 polymer ?
#
loop_
_entity_poly.entity_id
_entity_poly.type
_entity_poly.pdbx_seq_one_letter_code
_entity_poly.pdbx_strand_id
1 'polypeptide(L)'
;MLLKRKRSFDDGMSSSSVINHIACSPFSSNSGSNTSASLVSNAPFSRTMKRVRDLRPSEEQVHQHTLNLLMKGQREHAAQQKLQLLSHTSSSAAYVSPAPSPAPQGDGPSQQQQNSEQTQEQAAATEAAQPQQQRSLHNFWKLPSTTAPAPPTSIQPITVVIPEVTACDDCGKVLSRGVEPDGGDVDMEDGYLDSQCTRLPPLVNMVFRKGIRPASHAGSWYEDDAQVLSDELDEWLDKVPDSADGENLPLANARAIIAPQFFSILSHAGYTYSGQAAAWAYKNLNLDKIKRVFVLGPSHTYYLPGCALSTAESYATPFGNLRVDTDIVAELGEVLYDSIPERNEVQEHSLEMHMPYLYKCLERTHGSGNESNFPSIVPILVGDLHTDEEQEVGKLLAKYLRDPTSALIVSSDFCHWGKGFRYCMYAPDKTIDTLAPLHEAPPVGKPKIHETIEMIDRMAMDAIETGVLANFKKVLDVTENTICGRNPIGVAMAIISELQAGSKFKFVRYERSMLAESLSDSSVSYASAYAVLE
;
A
#
# COMPACT_ATOMS: atom_id res chain seq x y z
N MET A 1 42.52 23.35 44.74
CA MET A 1 43.33 24.58 44.62
C MET A 1 43.48 24.95 43.14
N LEU A 2 43.86 26.20 42.84
CA LEU A 2 44.28 26.62 41.50
C LEU A 2 45.62 25.95 41.10
N LEU A 3 46.11 25.92 39.85
CA LEU A 3 45.59 25.98 38.45
C LEU A 3 46.87 26.02 37.56
N LYS A 4 46.75 25.76 36.24
CA LYS A 4 47.71 26.12 35.14
C LYS A 4 48.80 25.09 34.77
N ARG A 5 49.24 24.97 33.50
CA ARG A 5 48.72 25.43 32.17
C ARG A 5 49.58 24.85 31.00
N LYS A 6 48.98 24.80 29.80
CA LYS A 6 49.58 25.06 28.45
C LYS A 6 50.57 24.00 27.88
N ARG A 7 50.35 23.47 26.66
CA ARG A 7 50.65 23.98 25.28
C ARG A 7 52.16 23.85 24.90
N SER A 8 52.58 23.59 23.66
CA SER A 8 51.85 23.37 22.37
C SER A 8 52.81 22.96 21.22
N PHE A 9 52.26 22.22 20.24
CA PHE A 9 52.55 22.27 18.78
C PHE A 9 53.92 21.83 18.21
N ASP A 10 53.82 20.83 17.32
CA ASP A 10 54.34 20.71 15.94
C ASP A 10 55.80 20.35 15.56
N ASP A 11 55.84 19.53 14.49
CA ASP A 11 56.84 19.25 13.44
C ASP A 11 58.24 18.68 13.73
N GLY A 12 58.64 17.72 12.86
CA GLY A 12 60.02 17.23 12.75
C GLY A 12 60.17 15.76 12.30
N MET A 13 60.01 15.44 11.01
CA MET A 13 60.48 14.15 10.46
C MET A 13 61.95 14.25 10.01
N SER A 14 62.78 13.25 10.35
CA SER A 14 63.66 12.50 9.43
C SER A 14 64.95 11.95 10.07
N SER A 15 65.31 10.71 9.69
CA SER A 15 66.64 10.08 9.85
C SER A 15 67.07 9.70 11.30
N SER A 16 68.00 8.77 11.55
CA SER A 16 68.91 8.01 10.67
C SER A 16 69.06 6.53 11.08
N SER A 17 69.50 5.72 10.12
CA SER A 17 69.81 4.28 10.17
C SER A 17 70.95 3.82 11.09
N VAL A 18 70.95 2.54 11.48
CA VAL A 18 72.16 1.69 11.62
C VAL A 18 71.88 0.28 11.05
N ILE A 19 72.91 -0.39 10.52
CA ILE A 19 72.86 -1.68 9.78
C ILE A 19 73.55 -2.79 10.58
N ASN A 20 73.17 -4.06 10.37
CA ASN A 20 74.14 -5.17 10.41
C ASN A 20 73.74 -6.37 9.51
N HIS A 21 74.72 -7.17 9.08
CA HIS A 21 74.63 -8.20 8.03
C HIS A 21 75.28 -9.55 8.46
N ILE A 22 75.33 -10.54 7.52
CA ILE A 22 75.92 -11.92 7.53
C ILE A 22 74.80 -13.00 7.55
N ALA A 23 74.47 -13.77 6.50
CA ALA A 23 75.21 -14.75 5.65
C ALA A 23 75.36 -16.16 6.31
N CYS A 24 75.32 -17.33 5.65
CA CYS A 24 75.26 -17.68 4.20
C CYS A 24 74.69 -19.13 3.93
N SER A 25 74.18 -19.35 2.70
CA SER A 25 74.12 -20.53 1.77
C SER A 25 74.75 -21.93 2.09
N PRO A 26 74.57 -23.02 1.27
CA PRO A 26 73.52 -23.44 0.28
C PRO A 26 73.24 -24.98 0.12
N PHE A 27 72.47 -25.36 -0.93
CA PHE A 27 72.57 -26.58 -1.80
C PHE A 27 72.09 -27.99 -1.36
N SER A 28 71.11 -28.57 -2.07
CA SER A 28 71.18 -29.87 -2.83
C SER A 28 69.80 -30.45 -3.24
N SER A 29 69.79 -31.51 -4.05
CA SER A 29 68.62 -32.00 -4.84
C SER A 29 68.30 -33.50 -4.68
N ASN A 30 67.06 -33.90 -5.01
CA ASN A 30 66.67 -34.94 -6.00
C ASN A 30 65.51 -35.90 -5.58
N SER A 31 64.70 -36.31 -6.57
CA SER A 31 63.93 -37.58 -6.74
C SER A 31 63.05 -38.19 -5.61
N GLY A 32 61.85 -38.69 -5.98
CA GLY A 32 61.34 -39.95 -5.40
C GLY A 32 59.82 -40.18 -5.22
N SER A 33 59.17 -40.81 -6.21
CA SER A 33 58.10 -41.83 -6.10
C SER A 33 56.95 -41.80 -5.04
N ASN A 34 55.74 -42.04 -5.54
CA ASN A 34 54.49 -42.43 -4.84
C ASN A 34 54.61 -43.38 -3.63
N THR A 35 53.77 -43.15 -2.61
CA THR A 35 52.96 -44.21 -1.96
C THR A 35 51.64 -43.63 -1.41
N SER A 36 50.57 -44.43 -1.46
CA SER A 36 49.25 -44.10 -0.90
C SER A 36 49.13 -44.48 0.58
N ALA A 37 48.61 -43.58 1.41
CA ALA A 37 48.12 -43.91 2.75
C ALA A 37 46.95 -42.99 3.14
N SER A 38 45.78 -43.58 3.40
CA SER A 38 44.59 -42.84 3.83
C SER A 38 44.61 -42.64 5.34
N LEU A 39 44.51 -41.39 5.80
CA LEU A 39 44.15 -41.05 7.18
C LEU A 39 43.01 -40.03 7.18
N VAL A 40 41.92 -40.38 7.86
CA VAL A 40 40.73 -39.54 8.01
C VAL A 40 40.83 -38.78 9.33
N SER A 41 40.70 -37.46 9.28
CA SER A 41 40.53 -36.61 10.47
C SER A 41 39.40 -35.62 10.24
N ASN A 42 38.29 -35.78 10.98
CA ASN A 42 37.09 -34.98 10.79
C ASN A 42 37.24 -33.56 11.38
N ALA A 43 36.95 -32.55 10.55
CA ALA A 43 36.63 -31.19 10.97
C ALA A 43 35.57 -30.61 10.02
N PRO A 44 34.63 -29.75 10.48
CA PRO A 44 33.40 -29.47 9.73
C PRO A 44 33.59 -28.47 8.58
N PHE A 45 33.21 -28.87 7.37
CA PHE A 45 33.02 -27.94 6.26
C PHE A 45 31.76 -27.08 6.48
N SER A 46 31.92 -25.76 6.46
CA SER A 46 30.81 -24.82 6.45
C SER A 46 30.66 -24.17 5.06
N ARG A 47 29.45 -23.67 4.78
CA ARG A 47 29.10 -22.79 3.64
C ARG A 47 29.30 -23.37 2.24
N THR A 48 28.22 -23.96 1.73
CA THR A 48 27.58 -23.56 0.47
C THR A 48 28.48 -22.89 -0.59
N MET A 49 29.06 -23.67 -1.50
CA MET A 49 29.70 -23.13 -2.69
C MET A 49 28.65 -22.49 -3.62
N LYS A 50 28.50 -21.16 -3.51
CA LYS A 50 27.73 -20.34 -4.42
C LYS A 50 28.38 -20.46 -5.82
N ARG A 51 27.71 -21.11 -6.78
CA ARG A 51 28.17 -21.15 -8.17
C ARG A 51 28.13 -19.72 -8.73
N VAL A 52 29.29 -19.07 -8.78
CA VAL A 52 29.42 -17.76 -9.40
C VAL A 52 29.13 -17.89 -10.90
N ARG A 53 28.06 -17.25 -11.35
CA ARG A 53 27.75 -17.06 -12.77
C ARG A 53 28.04 -15.61 -13.11
N ASP A 54 29.27 -15.33 -13.52
CA ASP A 54 29.67 -14.01 -14.00
C ASP A 54 29.10 -13.77 -15.41
N LEU A 55 27.80 -13.48 -15.45
CA LEU A 55 27.10 -12.88 -16.60
C LEU A 55 27.01 -11.34 -16.45
N ARG A 56 27.84 -10.75 -15.57
CA ARG A 56 27.95 -9.29 -15.43
C ARG A 56 28.63 -8.73 -16.69
N PRO A 57 28.01 -7.78 -17.42
CA PRO A 57 28.68 -7.09 -18.52
C PRO A 57 29.97 -6.40 -18.05
N SER A 58 30.95 -6.24 -18.94
CA SER A 58 32.18 -5.54 -18.60
C SER A 58 31.89 -4.08 -18.22
N GLU A 59 32.78 -3.47 -17.44
CA GLU A 59 32.57 -2.08 -16.99
C GLU A 59 32.54 -1.10 -18.18
N GLU A 60 33.23 -1.42 -19.28
CA GLU A 60 33.10 -0.73 -20.57
C GLU A 60 31.69 -0.86 -21.17
N GLN A 61 31.09 -2.06 -21.18
CA GLN A 61 29.71 -2.24 -21.68
C GLN A 61 28.70 -1.46 -20.83
N VAL A 62 28.89 -1.41 -19.50
CA VAL A 62 28.07 -0.60 -18.60
C VAL A 62 28.26 0.89 -18.89
N HIS A 63 29.50 1.35 -19.03
CA HIS A 63 29.84 2.74 -19.32
C HIS A 63 29.24 3.22 -20.65
N GLN A 64 29.43 2.46 -21.73
CA GLN A 64 28.86 2.78 -23.05
C GLN A 64 27.33 2.76 -23.03
N HIS A 65 26.69 1.85 -22.28
CA HIS A 65 25.23 1.86 -22.12
C HIS A 65 24.75 3.13 -21.41
N THR A 66 25.41 3.53 -20.31
CA THR A 66 25.11 4.79 -19.60
C THR A 66 25.30 6.03 -20.50
N LEU A 67 26.39 6.10 -21.28
CA LEU A 67 26.62 7.20 -22.23
C LEU A 67 25.52 7.29 -23.30
N ASN A 68 25.08 6.15 -23.84
CA ASN A 68 23.99 6.12 -24.83
C ASN A 68 22.65 6.57 -24.23
N LEU A 69 22.33 6.22 -22.99
CA LEU A 69 21.13 6.70 -22.29
C LEU A 69 21.16 8.23 -22.09
N LEU A 70 22.30 8.78 -21.65
CA LEU A 70 22.48 10.22 -21.46
C LEU A 70 22.37 10.99 -22.79
N MET A 71 23.01 10.48 -23.85
CA MET A 71 22.94 11.05 -25.20
C MET A 71 21.51 10.97 -25.80
N LYS A 72 20.75 9.92 -25.49
CA LYS A 72 19.35 9.79 -25.89
C LYS A 72 18.49 10.88 -25.21
N GLY A 73 18.55 10.98 -23.88
CA GLY A 73 17.78 11.97 -23.12
C GLY A 73 18.06 13.42 -23.53
N GLN A 74 19.32 13.76 -23.82
CA GLN A 74 19.67 15.09 -24.34
C GLN A 74 19.03 15.41 -25.70
N ARG A 75 18.94 14.42 -26.61
CA ARG A 75 18.28 14.58 -27.92
C ARG A 75 16.76 14.72 -27.78
N GLU A 76 16.15 13.96 -26.88
CA GLU A 76 14.70 14.01 -26.62
C GLU A 76 14.30 15.35 -25.98
N HIS A 77 15.07 15.84 -25.00
CA HIS A 77 14.88 17.16 -24.41
C HIS A 77 15.06 18.31 -25.43
N ALA A 78 16.08 18.23 -26.28
CA ALA A 78 16.28 19.21 -27.36
C ALA A 78 15.14 19.20 -28.40
N ALA A 79 14.56 18.02 -28.69
CA ALA A 79 13.39 17.91 -29.56
C ALA A 79 12.13 18.51 -28.91
N GLN A 80 11.91 18.27 -27.62
CA GLN A 80 10.80 18.85 -26.85
C GLN A 80 10.88 20.38 -26.79
N GLN A 81 12.05 20.94 -26.47
CA GLN A 81 12.25 22.40 -26.48
C GLN A 81 11.99 23.00 -27.86
N LYS A 82 12.42 22.33 -28.94
CA LYS A 82 12.13 22.78 -30.32
C LYS A 82 10.63 22.73 -30.65
N LEU A 83 9.89 21.76 -30.10
CA LEU A 83 8.44 21.67 -30.26
C LEU A 83 7.70 22.79 -29.51
N GLN A 84 8.14 23.14 -28.29
CA GLN A 84 7.61 24.26 -27.51
C GLN A 84 7.86 25.61 -28.18
N LEU A 85 9.06 25.83 -28.74
CA LEU A 85 9.37 27.03 -29.52
C LEU A 85 8.48 27.17 -30.76
N LEU A 86 8.10 26.06 -31.41
CA LEU A 86 7.16 26.10 -32.54
C LEU A 86 5.73 26.43 -32.10
N SER A 87 5.21 25.82 -31.02
CA SER A 87 3.83 26.08 -30.58
C SER A 87 3.61 27.53 -30.13
N HIS A 88 4.61 28.18 -29.51
CA HIS A 88 4.52 29.60 -29.15
C HIS A 88 4.46 30.54 -30.35
N THR A 89 5.04 30.19 -31.51
CA THR A 89 4.98 31.04 -32.72
C THR A 89 3.60 31.07 -33.41
N SER A 90 2.72 30.11 -33.11
CA SER A 90 1.38 30.01 -33.74
C SER A 90 0.30 30.86 -33.05
N SER A 91 0.59 31.49 -31.91
CA SER A 91 -0.42 32.13 -31.05
C SER A 91 -0.51 33.67 -31.18
N SER A 92 0.48 34.32 -31.80
CA SER A 92 0.59 35.79 -31.82
C SER A 92 -0.07 36.47 -33.03
N ALA A 93 -1.27 36.04 -33.44
CA ALA A 93 -1.90 36.43 -34.70
C ALA A 93 -3.40 36.82 -34.63
N ALA A 94 -3.86 37.43 -33.54
CA ALA A 94 -5.20 38.04 -33.46
C ALA A 94 -5.28 39.27 -32.54
N TYR A 95 -5.45 40.46 -33.14
CA TYR A 95 -6.01 41.69 -32.55
C TYR A 95 -7.46 41.83 -33.12
N VAL A 96 -8.46 42.52 -32.56
CA VAL A 96 -8.55 43.63 -31.58
C VAL A 96 -9.85 43.45 -30.75
N SER A 97 -9.92 43.97 -29.52
CA SER A 97 -11.19 44.27 -28.81
C SER A 97 -11.28 45.75 -28.38
N PRO A 98 -12.46 46.40 -28.41
CA PRO A 98 -12.63 47.83 -28.08
C PRO A 98 -12.78 48.10 -26.58
N ALA A 99 -12.65 49.38 -26.19
CA ALA A 99 -12.60 49.85 -24.80
C ALA A 99 -13.98 50.17 -24.17
N PRO A 100 -14.11 50.14 -22.83
CA PRO A 100 -15.32 50.53 -22.10
C PRO A 100 -15.38 52.04 -21.77
N SER A 101 -16.59 52.52 -21.46
CA SER A 101 -16.91 53.90 -21.04
C SER A 101 -17.43 53.97 -19.58
N PRO A 102 -17.43 55.15 -18.92
CA PRO A 102 -17.39 55.24 -17.45
C PRO A 102 -18.75 55.26 -16.73
N ALA A 103 -18.69 55.09 -15.40
CA ALA A 103 -19.82 55.13 -14.47
C ALA A 103 -20.14 56.56 -13.95
N PRO A 104 -21.37 56.81 -13.45
CA PRO A 104 -21.76 58.07 -12.82
C PRO A 104 -21.40 58.13 -11.31
N GLN A 105 -21.41 59.36 -10.76
CA GLN A 105 -21.13 59.67 -9.35
C GLN A 105 -22.41 59.79 -8.51
N GLY A 106 -22.26 59.77 -7.18
CA GLY A 106 -23.30 60.14 -6.21
C GLY A 106 -22.68 60.57 -4.87
N ASP A 107 -23.23 61.61 -4.24
CA ASP A 107 -22.63 62.32 -3.10
C ASP A 107 -22.89 61.69 -1.70
N GLY A 108 -22.15 62.18 -0.70
CA GLY A 108 -22.34 61.86 0.74
C GLY A 108 -23.37 62.79 1.44
N PRO A 109 -23.15 63.29 2.68
CA PRO A 109 -21.93 63.21 3.51
C PRO A 109 -22.12 63.06 5.06
N SER A 110 -20.99 62.91 5.79
CA SER A 110 -20.79 63.18 7.25
C SER A 110 -21.51 62.24 8.26
N GLN A 111 -21.19 62.12 9.56
CA GLN A 111 -20.28 62.76 10.55
C GLN A 111 -19.52 61.67 11.36
N GLN A 112 -18.28 61.85 11.87
CA GLN A 112 -17.89 62.22 13.28
C GLN A 112 -18.68 61.50 14.40
N GLN A 113 -18.14 61.00 15.53
CA GLN A 113 -16.88 61.25 16.30
C GLN A 113 -16.52 60.00 17.19
N GLN A 114 -15.26 59.59 17.33
CA GLN A 114 -14.29 59.78 18.47
C GLN A 114 -14.48 59.01 19.80
N ASN A 115 -13.33 58.73 20.45
CA ASN A 115 -13.06 58.29 21.84
C ASN A 115 -13.33 56.82 22.26
N SER A 116 -12.70 56.25 23.30
CA SER A 116 -11.27 56.12 23.73
C SER A 116 -11.16 55.49 25.13
N GLU A 117 -9.94 55.07 25.56
CA GLU A 117 -9.55 54.67 26.95
C GLU A 117 -10.07 53.29 27.42
N GLN A 118 -9.24 52.34 27.91
CA GLN A 118 -8.38 52.26 29.12
C GLN A 118 -9.18 52.09 30.45
N THR A 119 -8.84 51.23 31.41
CA THR A 119 -7.72 50.23 31.56
C THR A 119 -8.30 48.86 32.02
N GLN A 120 -7.81 47.97 32.90
CA GLN A 120 -6.65 47.87 33.82
C GLN A 120 -6.31 46.37 34.09
N GLU A 121 -5.21 46.10 34.81
CA GLU A 121 -4.71 44.76 35.18
C GLU A 121 -5.35 44.16 36.45
N GLN A 122 -5.24 42.83 36.61
CA GLN A 122 -4.79 42.26 37.89
C GLN A 122 -4.15 40.87 37.70
N ALA A 123 -3.21 40.51 38.58
CA ALA A 123 -2.41 39.28 38.50
C ALA A 123 -2.43 38.50 39.83
N ALA A 124 -2.21 37.19 39.75
CA ALA A 124 -1.91 36.30 40.87
C ALA A 124 -0.81 35.31 40.42
N ALA A 125 0.05 34.86 41.34
CA ALA A 125 1.29 34.19 40.98
C ALA A 125 1.63 32.98 41.85
N THR A 126 2.42 32.07 41.26
CA THR A 126 3.29 31.06 41.89
C THR A 126 2.71 30.08 42.92
N GLU A 127 2.84 28.80 42.60
CA GLU A 127 3.48 27.86 43.54
C GLU A 127 4.48 26.98 42.76
N ALA A 128 5.47 26.37 43.43
CA ALA A 128 6.66 25.80 42.78
C ALA A 128 6.96 24.35 43.23
N ALA A 129 7.53 23.56 42.32
CA ALA A 129 7.76 22.12 42.50
C ALA A 129 9.01 21.75 43.31
N GLN A 130 9.00 20.53 43.86
CA GLN A 130 10.18 19.78 44.36
C GLN A 130 10.08 18.30 43.88
N PRO A 131 11.20 17.54 43.82
CA PRO A 131 11.37 16.53 42.77
C PRO A 131 11.28 15.06 43.21
N GLN A 132 11.11 14.15 42.24
CA GLN A 132 11.43 12.73 42.39
C GLN A 132 12.26 12.17 41.22
N GLN A 133 13.00 11.10 41.50
CA GLN A 133 14.24 10.73 40.81
C GLN A 133 14.03 9.93 39.51
N GLN A 134 14.95 10.13 38.56
CA GLN A 134 15.19 9.18 37.47
C GLN A 134 15.53 7.78 38.01
N ARG A 135 15.08 6.73 37.32
CA ARG A 135 15.68 5.38 37.36
C ARG A 135 15.80 4.84 35.93
N SER A 136 16.87 4.12 35.67
CA SER A 136 17.26 3.68 34.32
C SER A 136 16.47 2.47 33.83
N LEU A 137 16.52 2.25 32.52
CA LEU A 137 16.13 1.02 31.85
C LEU A 137 16.88 -0.21 32.42
N HIS A 138 16.37 -1.41 32.09
CA HIS A 138 16.79 -2.75 32.54
C HIS A 138 16.37 -3.15 33.97
N ASN A 139 15.12 -3.58 34.15
CA ASN A 139 14.77 -4.55 35.22
C ASN A 139 13.46 -5.36 35.01
N PHE A 140 12.98 -5.51 33.77
CA PHE A 140 11.64 -6.08 33.51
C PHE A 140 11.60 -7.59 33.20
N TRP A 141 12.73 -8.21 32.85
CA TRP A 141 12.78 -9.62 32.45
C TRP A 141 13.65 -10.47 33.38
N LYS A 142 13.00 -11.16 34.32
CA LYS A 142 13.56 -12.30 35.07
C LYS A 142 12.84 -13.57 34.63
N LEU A 143 13.33 -14.22 33.58
CA LEU A 143 12.85 -15.53 33.15
C LEU A 143 13.76 -16.64 33.73
N PRO A 144 13.20 -17.72 34.31
CA PRO A 144 13.97 -18.89 34.69
C PRO A 144 14.39 -19.69 33.45
N SER A 145 15.59 -20.27 33.48
CA SER A 145 16.13 -21.07 32.38
C SER A 145 15.71 -22.54 32.47
N THR A 146 15.04 -23.07 31.44
CA THR A 146 14.71 -24.50 31.30
C THR A 146 15.25 -25.07 29.99
N THR A 147 15.73 -26.32 30.05
CA THR A 147 16.37 -27.04 28.94
C THR A 147 15.38 -27.76 28.04
N ALA A 148 15.54 -27.65 26.73
CA ALA A 148 14.75 -28.39 25.75
C ALA A 148 15.35 -29.79 25.45
N PRO A 149 14.53 -30.84 25.24
CA PRO A 149 14.97 -32.15 24.76
C PRO A 149 15.19 -32.18 23.24
N ALA A 150 15.93 -33.19 22.76
CA ALA A 150 16.32 -33.33 21.35
C ALA A 150 15.25 -34.04 20.47
N PRO A 151 15.20 -33.75 19.15
CA PRO A 151 14.22 -34.34 18.23
C PRO A 151 14.58 -35.77 17.77
N PRO A 152 13.59 -36.65 17.52
CA PRO A 152 13.81 -37.98 16.97
C PRO A 152 13.99 -37.97 15.44
N THR A 153 14.99 -38.71 14.95
CA THR A 153 15.25 -38.91 13.51
C THR A 153 14.58 -40.17 12.97
N SER A 154 13.75 -40.04 11.92
CA SER A 154 13.51 -41.11 10.94
C SER A 154 12.88 -40.54 9.67
N ILE A 155 13.51 -40.77 8.51
CA ILE A 155 12.92 -40.51 7.18
C ILE A 155 13.02 -41.82 6.40
N GLN A 156 11.92 -42.24 5.78
CA GLN A 156 11.86 -43.38 4.87
C GLN A 156 11.53 -42.88 3.45
N PRO A 157 12.18 -43.38 2.39
CA PRO A 157 11.94 -42.92 1.03
C PRO A 157 10.64 -43.51 0.46
N ILE A 158 9.72 -42.65 0.05
CA ILE A 158 8.54 -43.05 -0.73
C ILE A 158 8.89 -42.98 -2.23
N THR A 159 8.77 -44.11 -2.92
CA THR A 159 8.96 -44.17 -4.38
C THR A 159 7.67 -43.74 -5.07
N VAL A 160 7.69 -42.63 -5.80
CA VAL A 160 6.56 -42.17 -6.62
C VAL A 160 6.79 -42.59 -8.07
N VAL A 161 5.82 -43.29 -8.64
CA VAL A 161 5.81 -43.69 -10.05
C VAL A 161 5.25 -42.54 -10.89
N ILE A 162 5.92 -42.22 -12.01
CA ILE A 162 5.51 -41.17 -12.95
C ILE A 162 4.74 -41.82 -14.11
N PRO A 163 3.45 -41.45 -14.36
CA PRO A 163 2.74 -41.84 -15.58
C PRO A 163 3.26 -41.08 -16.81
N GLU A 164 3.23 -41.72 -17.98
CA GLU A 164 3.66 -41.13 -19.24
C GLU A 164 2.58 -40.26 -19.92
N VAL A 165 3.06 -39.37 -20.81
CA VAL A 165 2.36 -38.47 -21.75
C VAL A 165 0.84 -38.58 -21.93
N THR A 166 0.15 -37.46 -21.75
CA THR A 166 -1.20 -37.20 -22.26
C THR A 166 -1.17 -36.66 -23.70
N ALA A 167 -2.25 -36.90 -24.46
CA ALA A 167 -2.44 -36.37 -25.82
C ALA A 167 -3.34 -35.11 -25.81
N CYS A 168 -3.56 -34.49 -26.98
CA CYS A 168 -4.47 -33.35 -27.14
C CYS A 168 -5.89 -33.82 -27.45
N ASP A 169 -6.85 -33.54 -26.56
CA ASP A 169 -8.24 -34.04 -26.65
C ASP A 169 -9.05 -33.46 -27.82
N ASP A 170 -8.63 -32.35 -28.44
CA ASP A 170 -9.32 -31.72 -29.58
C ASP A 170 -8.92 -32.32 -30.95
N CYS A 171 -7.86 -33.14 -31.02
CA CYS A 171 -7.42 -33.75 -32.30
C CYS A 171 -6.69 -35.11 -32.22
N GLY A 172 -6.41 -35.64 -31.03
CA GLY A 172 -5.99 -37.03 -30.81
C GLY A 172 -4.59 -37.44 -31.33
N LYS A 173 -3.75 -36.51 -31.79
CA LYS A 173 -2.38 -36.82 -32.25
C LYS A 173 -1.36 -36.78 -31.11
N VAL A 174 -0.47 -37.78 -31.12
CA VAL A 174 0.70 -37.88 -30.23
C VAL A 174 1.92 -37.22 -30.88
N LEU A 175 2.64 -36.39 -30.13
CA LEU A 175 3.81 -35.65 -30.62
C LEU A 175 5.10 -36.50 -30.57
N SER A 176 5.41 -37.16 -31.67
CA SER A 176 6.71 -37.80 -31.90
C SER A 176 7.80 -36.74 -32.17
N ARG A 177 8.98 -36.91 -31.56
CA ARG A 177 10.06 -35.91 -31.56
C ARG A 177 11.16 -36.22 -32.58
N GLY A 178 11.27 -35.42 -33.65
CA GLY A 178 12.51 -35.37 -34.44
C GLY A 178 12.44 -34.78 -35.85
N VAL A 179 13.60 -34.24 -36.28
CA VAL A 179 14.07 -34.07 -37.67
C VAL A 179 13.49 -32.88 -38.49
N GLU A 180 14.26 -31.78 -38.50
CA GLU A 180 14.47 -30.83 -39.61
C GLU A 180 14.99 -31.58 -40.87
N PRO A 181 14.75 -31.15 -42.14
CA PRO A 181 14.99 -29.76 -42.56
C PRO A 181 14.13 -29.20 -43.73
N ASP A 182 14.58 -28.04 -44.24
CA ASP A 182 14.42 -27.46 -45.59
C ASP A 182 13.12 -26.73 -45.99
N GLY A 183 13.24 -25.40 -46.09
CA GLY A 183 13.27 -24.72 -47.40
C GLY A 183 11.97 -24.60 -48.21
N GLY A 184 11.36 -23.41 -48.18
CA GLY A 184 10.30 -23.04 -49.13
C GLY A 184 9.74 -21.63 -48.91
N ASP A 185 10.22 -20.65 -49.68
CA ASP A 185 9.58 -19.34 -49.80
C ASP A 185 8.25 -19.45 -50.55
N VAL A 186 7.21 -18.75 -50.10
CA VAL A 186 6.00 -18.43 -50.89
C VAL A 186 5.46 -17.07 -50.48
N ASP A 187 5.29 -16.22 -51.50
CA ASP A 187 5.15 -14.77 -51.50
C ASP A 187 3.97 -14.14 -50.71
N MET A 188 4.09 -12.83 -50.49
CA MET A 188 2.97 -11.95 -50.14
C MET A 188 2.03 -11.74 -51.35
N GLU A 189 0.73 -11.61 -51.09
CA GLU A 189 -0.16 -10.73 -51.88
C GLU A 189 -1.02 -9.86 -50.94
N ASP A 190 -1.20 -8.59 -51.30
CA ASP A 190 -1.91 -7.58 -50.50
C ASP A 190 -3.44 -7.69 -50.63
N GLY A 191 -4.09 -8.13 -49.55
CA GLY A 191 -5.56 -8.21 -49.44
C GLY A 191 -6.21 -6.98 -48.81
N TYR A 192 -6.20 -5.82 -49.47
CA TYR A 192 -6.85 -4.60 -48.96
C TYR A 192 -8.39 -4.69 -49.07
N LEU A 193 -9.05 -5.14 -48.00
CA LEU A 193 -10.51 -5.14 -47.88
C LEU A 193 -10.98 -4.39 -46.63
N ASP A 194 -11.65 -3.27 -46.89
CA ASP A 194 -12.41 -2.51 -45.89
C ASP A 194 -13.55 -3.37 -45.32
N SER A 195 -13.62 -3.46 -43.99
CA SER A 195 -14.80 -3.99 -43.31
C SER A 195 -14.90 -3.41 -41.89
N GLN A 196 -16.07 -2.86 -41.57
CA GLN A 196 -16.40 -2.35 -40.25
C GLN A 196 -16.61 -3.51 -39.27
N CYS A 197 -15.50 -4.08 -38.80
CA CYS A 197 -15.49 -5.07 -37.72
C CYS A 197 -14.86 -4.42 -36.47
N THR A 198 -15.67 -3.68 -35.71
CA THR A 198 -15.40 -3.47 -34.29
C THR A 198 -15.41 -4.84 -33.62
N ARG A 199 -14.24 -5.44 -33.49
CA ARG A 199 -14.07 -6.67 -32.73
C ARG A 199 -14.52 -6.39 -31.31
N LEU A 200 -15.66 -6.98 -30.92
CA LEU A 200 -15.87 -7.28 -29.50
C LEU A 200 -14.62 -8.02 -29.02
N PRO A 201 -14.05 -7.68 -27.85
CA PRO A 201 -12.93 -8.44 -27.31
C PRO A 201 -13.35 -9.93 -27.24
N PRO A 202 -12.44 -10.87 -27.54
CA PRO A 202 -12.76 -12.28 -27.39
C PRO A 202 -13.17 -12.52 -25.94
N LEU A 203 -14.26 -13.26 -25.73
CA LEU A 203 -14.76 -13.59 -24.40
C LEU A 203 -13.59 -14.12 -23.53
N VAL A 204 -13.29 -13.38 -22.47
CA VAL A 204 -12.22 -13.75 -21.54
C VAL A 204 -12.75 -14.91 -20.72
N ASN A 205 -12.54 -16.13 -21.22
CA ASN A 205 -12.76 -17.36 -20.46
C ASN A 205 -11.81 -17.34 -19.26
N MET A 206 -12.26 -16.75 -18.14
CA MET A 206 -11.45 -16.61 -16.95
C MET A 206 -11.21 -17.99 -16.34
N VAL A 207 -9.98 -18.47 -16.50
CA VAL A 207 -9.59 -19.81 -16.05
C VAL A 207 -9.38 -19.77 -14.53
N PHE A 208 -10.43 -20.12 -13.79
CA PHE A 208 -10.36 -20.33 -12.34
C PHE A 208 -9.28 -21.32 -11.98
N ARG A 209 -8.44 -20.94 -11.03
CA ARG A 209 -7.36 -21.76 -10.51
C ARG A 209 -7.89 -22.54 -9.31
N LYS A 210 -7.86 -23.87 -9.40
CA LYS A 210 -8.13 -24.74 -8.25
C LYS A 210 -7.04 -24.58 -7.21
N GLY A 211 -7.25 -23.66 -6.27
CA GLY A 211 -6.19 -23.13 -5.43
C GLY A 211 -6.71 -22.18 -4.36
N ILE A 212 -5.98 -22.17 -3.24
CA ILE A 212 -6.22 -21.31 -2.08
C ILE A 212 -5.15 -20.21 -2.14
N ARG A 213 -5.54 -18.93 -2.12
CA ARG A 213 -4.59 -17.83 -1.95
C ARG A 213 -4.07 -17.89 -0.50
N PRO A 214 -2.75 -18.04 -0.25
CA PRO A 214 -2.22 -18.15 1.10
C PRO A 214 -2.39 -16.86 1.93
N ALA A 215 -2.33 -17.01 3.25
CA ALA A 215 -2.22 -15.93 4.24
C ALA A 215 -0.78 -15.34 4.25
N SER A 216 -0.36 -14.78 3.11
CA SER A 216 1.02 -14.40 2.81
C SER A 216 1.65 -13.32 3.70
N HIS A 217 0.83 -12.55 4.42
CA HIS A 217 1.24 -11.45 5.27
C HIS A 217 1.08 -11.75 6.78
N ALA A 218 0.65 -12.97 7.12
CA ALA A 218 0.69 -13.47 8.50
C ALA A 218 2.13 -13.49 9.05
N GLY A 219 2.28 -13.38 10.39
CA GLY A 219 3.58 -13.31 11.07
C GLY A 219 4.39 -12.04 10.79
N SER A 220 3.81 -11.04 10.11
CA SER A 220 4.52 -9.81 9.70
C SER A 220 3.64 -8.56 9.58
N TRP A 221 2.38 -8.67 9.14
CA TRP A 221 1.42 -7.55 9.15
C TRP A 221 0.34 -7.76 10.22
N TYR A 222 0.03 -9.02 10.52
CA TYR A 222 -0.80 -9.49 11.61
C TYR A 222 -0.22 -10.81 12.14
N GLU A 223 -0.63 -11.24 13.33
CA GLU A 223 -0.11 -12.46 13.99
C GLU A 223 -0.45 -13.75 13.22
N ASP A 224 0.44 -14.76 13.21
CA ASP A 224 0.18 -16.06 12.57
C ASP A 224 -0.38 -17.13 13.52
N ASP A 225 -0.24 -16.96 14.84
CA ASP A 225 -0.98 -17.75 15.83
C ASP A 225 -2.46 -17.35 15.87
N ALA A 226 -3.34 -18.30 15.53
CA ALA A 226 -4.77 -18.07 15.45
C ALA A 226 -5.44 -17.74 16.80
N GLN A 227 -4.91 -18.19 17.94
CA GLN A 227 -5.49 -17.83 19.23
C GLN A 227 -5.09 -16.41 19.63
N VAL A 228 -3.82 -16.04 19.44
CA VAL A 228 -3.35 -14.68 19.74
C VAL A 228 -4.06 -13.65 18.84
N LEU A 229 -4.20 -13.94 17.54
CA LEU A 229 -4.93 -13.07 16.61
C LEU A 229 -6.43 -13.00 16.94
N SER A 230 -7.03 -14.10 17.42
CA SER A 230 -8.41 -14.13 17.91
C SER A 230 -8.57 -13.15 19.08
N ASP A 231 -7.70 -13.25 20.08
CA ASP A 231 -7.76 -12.48 21.31
C ASP A 231 -7.51 -10.97 21.06
N GLU A 232 -6.58 -10.61 20.16
CA GLU A 232 -6.37 -9.21 19.73
C GLU A 232 -7.62 -8.62 19.06
N LEU A 233 -8.19 -9.33 18.08
CA LEU A 233 -9.38 -8.86 17.35
C LEU A 233 -10.61 -8.78 18.26
N ASP A 234 -10.77 -9.72 19.19
CA ASP A 234 -11.81 -9.69 20.21
C ASP A 234 -11.66 -8.47 21.13
N GLU A 235 -10.46 -8.21 21.66
CA GLU A 235 -10.17 -7.05 22.52
C GLU A 235 -10.53 -5.72 21.82
N TRP A 236 -10.21 -5.59 20.53
CA TRP A 236 -10.47 -4.36 19.78
C TRP A 236 -11.95 -4.19 19.42
N LEU A 237 -12.67 -5.27 19.10
CA LEU A 237 -14.12 -5.23 18.87
C LEU A 237 -14.91 -4.92 20.15
N ASP A 238 -14.44 -5.39 21.31
CA ASP A 238 -15.11 -5.15 22.60
C ASP A 238 -14.74 -3.81 23.24
N LYS A 239 -13.68 -3.15 22.75
CA LYS A 239 -13.39 -1.72 23.01
C LYS A 239 -14.32 -0.75 22.26
N VAL A 240 -14.99 -1.18 21.20
CA VAL A 240 -15.98 -0.35 20.50
C VAL A 240 -17.32 -0.41 21.24
N PRO A 241 -17.93 0.72 21.62
CA PRO A 241 -19.22 0.74 22.34
C PRO A 241 -20.31 -0.06 21.61
N ASP A 242 -21.14 -0.77 22.36
CA ASP A 242 -22.23 -1.59 21.80
C ASP A 242 -23.42 -0.76 21.27
N SER A 243 -23.34 0.57 21.32
CA SER A 243 -24.30 1.48 20.68
C SER A 243 -23.65 2.77 20.19
N ALA A 244 -24.20 3.32 19.10
CA ALA A 244 -23.82 4.59 18.50
C ALA A 244 -25.08 5.43 18.26
N ASP A 245 -25.05 6.71 18.65
CA ASP A 245 -26.15 7.69 18.49
C ASP A 245 -27.54 7.26 19.02
N GLY A 246 -27.59 6.23 19.87
CA GLY A 246 -28.82 5.67 20.45
C GLY A 246 -29.29 4.36 19.83
N GLU A 247 -28.64 3.89 18.76
CA GLU A 247 -28.89 2.58 18.14
C GLU A 247 -27.83 1.56 18.56
N ASN A 248 -28.22 0.30 18.73
CA ASN A 248 -27.30 -0.79 19.08
C ASN A 248 -26.47 -1.23 17.86
N LEU A 249 -25.23 -1.65 18.09
CA LEU A 249 -24.36 -2.21 17.07
C LEU A 249 -24.48 -3.75 16.98
N PRO A 250 -24.37 -4.36 15.78
CA PRO A 250 -24.24 -3.72 14.47
C PRO A 250 -25.56 -3.07 14.01
N LEU A 251 -25.44 -1.94 13.30
CA LEU A 251 -26.61 -1.13 12.93
C LEU A 251 -27.50 -1.85 11.91
N ALA A 252 -28.80 -1.58 11.98
CA ALA A 252 -29.75 -2.12 11.02
C ALA A 252 -29.39 -1.65 9.60
N ASN A 253 -29.30 -2.60 8.66
CA ASN A 253 -28.99 -2.37 7.25
C ASN A 253 -27.64 -1.65 6.97
N ALA A 254 -26.71 -1.58 7.94
CA ALA A 254 -25.33 -1.17 7.68
C ALA A 254 -24.59 -2.28 6.92
N ARG A 255 -24.66 -2.22 5.58
CA ARG A 255 -24.14 -3.22 4.65
C ARG A 255 -22.86 -2.79 3.93
N ALA A 256 -22.39 -1.55 4.11
CA ALA A 256 -21.16 -1.06 3.51
C ALA A 256 -20.26 -0.37 4.53
N ILE A 257 -18.94 -0.59 4.46
CA ILE A 257 -17.94 0.06 5.29
C ILE A 257 -16.72 0.56 4.51
N ILE A 258 -16.14 1.67 4.96
CA ILE A 258 -14.73 1.98 4.72
C ILE A 258 -13.98 1.58 5.99
N ALA A 259 -12.97 0.73 5.85
CA ALA A 259 -12.05 0.39 6.91
C ALA A 259 -10.64 0.80 6.48
N PRO A 260 -9.77 1.22 7.43
CA PRO A 260 -8.37 1.42 7.12
C PRO A 260 -7.80 0.11 6.57
N GLN A 261 -6.85 0.25 5.64
CA GLN A 261 -5.97 -0.86 5.41
C GLN A 261 -4.93 -0.87 6.55
N PHE A 262 -3.87 -1.61 6.37
CA PHE A 262 -2.86 -1.78 7.40
C PHE A 262 -1.52 -1.59 6.72
N PHE A 263 -0.62 -0.87 7.39
CA PHE A 263 0.51 -0.24 6.72
C PHE A 263 1.85 -0.52 7.43
N SER A 264 2.83 -0.99 6.64
CA SER A 264 4.14 -1.41 7.14
C SER A 264 5.28 -0.49 6.66
N ILE A 265 5.61 0.53 7.47
CA ILE A 265 7.01 1.03 7.54
C ILE A 265 7.85 0.14 8.47
N LEU A 266 7.22 -0.58 9.40
CA LEU A 266 7.86 -1.53 10.31
C LEU A 266 7.25 -2.93 10.06
N SER A 267 8.09 -3.91 9.75
CA SER A 267 7.74 -5.22 9.15
C SER A 267 7.08 -6.25 10.10
N HIS A 268 6.46 -5.77 11.18
CA HIS A 268 5.85 -6.60 12.25
C HIS A 268 4.59 -5.95 12.88
N ALA A 269 3.98 -4.94 12.23
CA ALA A 269 3.18 -3.94 12.95
C ALA A 269 1.90 -3.44 12.26
N GLY A 270 1.38 -4.11 11.23
CA GLY A 270 0.17 -3.65 10.52
C GLY A 270 -1.03 -3.51 11.44
N TYR A 271 -1.54 -4.63 11.96
CA TYR A 271 -2.66 -4.70 12.92
C TYR A 271 -2.41 -3.87 14.18
N THR A 272 -1.16 -3.81 14.66
CA THR A 272 -0.74 -3.01 15.82
C THR A 272 -1.06 -1.52 15.69
N TYR A 273 -1.10 -0.96 14.47
CA TYR A 273 -1.43 0.45 14.25
C TYR A 273 -2.91 0.69 13.95
N SER A 274 -3.50 0.01 12.96
CA SER A 274 -4.87 0.32 12.49
C SER A 274 -5.96 -0.67 12.90
N GLY A 275 -5.64 -1.76 13.62
CA GLY A 275 -6.64 -2.74 14.07
C GLY A 275 -7.69 -2.16 15.00
N GLN A 276 -7.27 -1.38 15.99
CA GLN A 276 -8.18 -0.66 16.89
C GLN A 276 -9.05 0.38 16.16
N ALA A 277 -8.60 0.91 15.02
CA ALA A 277 -9.43 1.78 14.18
C ALA A 277 -10.41 0.96 13.32
N ALA A 278 -9.94 -0.11 12.66
CA ALA A 278 -10.76 -1.02 11.85
C ALA A 278 -11.92 -1.63 12.64
N ALA A 279 -11.73 -1.95 13.92
CA ALA A 279 -12.78 -2.41 14.82
C ALA A 279 -14.06 -1.56 14.75
N TRP A 280 -13.94 -0.23 14.63
CA TRP A 280 -15.09 0.68 14.57
C TRP A 280 -15.89 0.52 13.27
N ALA A 281 -15.25 0.18 12.15
CA ALA A 281 -15.96 -0.14 10.92
C ALA A 281 -16.68 -1.50 11.06
N TYR A 282 -15.94 -2.54 11.46
CA TYR A 282 -16.46 -3.90 11.55
C TYR A 282 -17.58 -4.09 12.60
N LYS A 283 -17.50 -3.41 13.75
CA LYS A 283 -18.58 -3.43 14.77
C LYS A 283 -19.89 -2.82 14.25
N ASN A 284 -19.85 -1.90 13.28
CA ASN A 284 -21.06 -1.32 12.67
C ASN A 284 -21.66 -2.23 11.57
N LEU A 285 -20.86 -3.04 10.89
CA LEU A 285 -21.29 -3.89 9.77
C LEU A 285 -22.22 -5.03 10.23
N ASN A 286 -23.44 -5.08 9.71
CA ASN A 286 -24.37 -6.18 10.00
C ASN A 286 -24.14 -7.35 9.03
N LEU A 287 -23.81 -8.52 9.57
CA LEU A 287 -23.52 -9.74 8.80
C LEU A 287 -24.62 -10.81 8.88
N ASP A 288 -25.62 -10.65 9.76
CA ASP A 288 -26.60 -11.68 10.15
C ASP A 288 -27.33 -12.36 8.98
N LYS A 289 -27.52 -11.63 7.88
CA LYS A 289 -28.25 -12.04 6.67
C LYS A 289 -27.38 -12.06 5.43
N ILE A 290 -26.09 -11.73 5.55
CA ILE A 290 -25.19 -11.54 4.42
C ILE A 290 -24.75 -12.90 3.87
N LYS A 291 -24.83 -13.04 2.55
CA LYS A 291 -24.42 -14.21 1.77
C LYS A 291 -23.23 -13.92 0.87
N ARG A 292 -22.94 -12.64 0.62
CA ARG A 292 -21.85 -12.19 -0.25
C ARG A 292 -21.21 -10.90 0.27
N VAL A 293 -19.88 -10.84 0.30
CA VAL A 293 -19.11 -9.65 0.67
C VAL A 293 -18.18 -9.26 -0.47
N PHE A 294 -18.45 -8.12 -1.10
CA PHE A 294 -17.54 -7.50 -2.06
C PHE A 294 -16.42 -6.81 -1.29
N VAL A 295 -15.16 -7.06 -1.64
CA VAL A 295 -13.99 -6.44 -1.00
C VAL A 295 -13.20 -5.68 -2.07
N LEU A 296 -13.19 -4.35 -1.98
CA LEU A 296 -12.48 -3.47 -2.90
C LEU A 296 -11.16 -3.03 -2.27
N GLY A 297 -10.03 -3.40 -2.89
CA GLY A 297 -8.69 -3.00 -2.45
C GLY A 297 -7.93 -2.22 -3.52
N PRO A 298 -7.15 -1.18 -3.18
CA PRO A 298 -6.24 -0.56 -4.15
C PRO A 298 -5.09 -1.52 -4.51
N SER A 299 -4.55 -1.40 -5.72
CA SER A 299 -3.32 -2.11 -6.12
C SER A 299 -2.07 -1.31 -5.75
N HIS A 300 -1.15 -1.96 -5.01
CA HIS A 300 0.18 -1.45 -4.69
C HIS A 300 1.29 -2.21 -5.42
N THR A 301 1.05 -3.48 -5.77
CA THR A 301 2.10 -4.37 -6.32
C THR A 301 2.39 -4.21 -7.80
N TYR A 302 1.48 -3.62 -8.58
CA TYR A 302 1.65 -3.31 -10.00
C TYR A 302 0.78 -2.13 -10.42
N TYR A 303 1.13 -1.50 -11.55
CA TYR A 303 0.21 -0.58 -12.20
C TYR A 303 -0.90 -1.38 -12.89
N LEU A 304 -2.13 -1.14 -12.45
CA LEU A 304 -3.36 -1.70 -12.98
C LEU A 304 -4.19 -0.52 -13.52
N PRO A 305 -4.49 -0.45 -14.84
CA PRO A 305 -5.61 0.34 -15.34
C PRO A 305 -6.91 -0.44 -15.09
N GLY A 306 -8.01 0.23 -14.75
CA GLY A 306 -9.29 -0.47 -14.54
C GLY A 306 -9.36 -1.25 -13.22
N CYS A 307 -9.97 -2.43 -13.26
CA CYS A 307 -10.14 -3.34 -12.12
C CYS A 307 -9.75 -4.77 -12.49
N ALA A 308 -9.22 -5.53 -11.54
CA ALA A 308 -8.83 -6.93 -11.70
C ALA A 308 -9.43 -7.85 -10.63
N LEU A 309 -9.80 -9.07 -11.02
CA LEU A 309 -10.50 -10.05 -10.18
C LEU A 309 -9.59 -11.20 -9.72
N SER A 310 -9.80 -11.68 -8.50
CA SER A 310 -9.14 -12.91 -8.01
C SER A 310 -9.51 -14.12 -8.87
N THR A 311 -8.56 -15.05 -9.07
CA THR A 311 -8.82 -16.34 -9.73
C THR A 311 -8.73 -17.55 -8.79
N ALA A 312 -8.62 -17.31 -7.48
CA ALA A 312 -8.57 -18.36 -6.45
C ALA A 312 -9.98 -18.83 -6.04
N GLU A 313 -10.10 -20.08 -5.56
CA GLU A 313 -11.36 -20.62 -5.02
C GLU A 313 -11.60 -20.14 -3.56
N SER A 314 -10.55 -19.74 -2.84
CA SER A 314 -10.64 -19.23 -1.46
C SER A 314 -9.40 -18.45 -1.03
N TYR A 315 -9.56 -17.59 -0.03
CA TYR A 315 -8.46 -16.89 0.67
C TYR A 315 -8.25 -17.54 2.04
N ALA A 316 -7.01 -17.93 2.35
CA ALA A 316 -6.66 -18.42 3.67
C ALA A 316 -6.49 -17.27 4.68
N THR A 317 -6.82 -17.56 5.94
CA THR A 317 -6.50 -16.77 7.14
C THR A 317 -5.97 -17.74 8.22
N PRO A 318 -5.35 -17.27 9.32
CA PRO A 318 -4.94 -18.14 10.43
C PRO A 318 -6.09 -18.96 11.03
N PHE A 319 -7.33 -18.46 10.98
CA PHE A 319 -8.52 -19.15 11.49
C PHE A 319 -9.07 -20.23 10.55
N GLY A 320 -8.93 -20.04 9.24
CA GLY A 320 -9.59 -20.84 8.21
C GLY A 320 -9.73 -20.11 6.88
N ASN A 321 -10.44 -20.70 5.92
CA ASN A 321 -10.55 -20.18 4.55
C ASN A 321 -11.89 -19.47 4.30
N LEU A 322 -11.85 -18.26 3.72
CA LEU A 322 -13.01 -17.59 3.14
C LEU A 322 -13.18 -17.99 1.68
N ARG A 323 -14.38 -18.45 1.29
CA ARG A 323 -14.67 -18.95 -0.07
C ARG A 323 -14.91 -17.80 -1.05
N VAL A 324 -14.28 -17.83 -2.22
CA VAL A 324 -14.57 -16.86 -3.29
C VAL A 324 -15.87 -17.23 -4.00
N ASP A 325 -16.67 -16.23 -4.37
CA ASP A 325 -17.85 -16.42 -5.23
C ASP A 325 -17.42 -16.54 -6.70
N THR A 326 -16.99 -17.74 -7.10
CA THR A 326 -16.49 -17.99 -8.46
C THR A 326 -17.50 -17.64 -9.54
N ASP A 327 -18.79 -17.75 -9.25
CA ASP A 327 -19.86 -17.58 -10.24
C ASP A 327 -20.08 -16.08 -10.52
N ILE A 328 -20.14 -15.24 -9.49
CA ILE A 328 -20.17 -13.77 -9.66
C ILE A 328 -18.83 -13.23 -10.16
N VAL A 329 -17.71 -13.81 -9.76
CA VAL A 329 -16.40 -13.44 -10.32
C VAL A 329 -16.35 -13.76 -11.82
N ALA A 330 -16.92 -14.88 -12.28
CA ALA A 330 -17.01 -15.20 -13.70
C ALA A 330 -17.87 -14.18 -14.47
N GLU A 331 -19.06 -13.87 -13.94
CA GLU A 331 -19.98 -12.87 -14.52
C GLU A 331 -19.34 -11.48 -14.62
N LEU A 332 -18.62 -11.06 -13.57
CA LEU A 332 -17.87 -9.81 -13.58
C LEU A 332 -16.71 -9.81 -14.57
N GLY A 333 -16.05 -10.95 -14.80
CA GLY A 333 -14.94 -11.10 -15.75
C GLY A 333 -15.33 -10.99 -17.23
N GLU A 334 -16.63 -11.00 -17.56
CA GLU A 334 -17.11 -10.65 -18.90
C GLU A 334 -17.08 -9.12 -19.16
N VAL A 335 -16.93 -8.31 -18.11
CA VAL A 335 -17.06 -6.83 -18.15
C VAL A 335 -15.84 -6.11 -17.55
N LEU A 336 -15.24 -6.64 -16.49
CA LEU A 336 -14.00 -6.17 -15.88
C LEU A 336 -12.83 -6.94 -16.51
N TYR A 337 -11.88 -6.19 -17.08
CA TYR A 337 -11.00 -6.70 -18.13
C TYR A 337 -9.92 -7.70 -17.67
N ASP A 338 -9.47 -7.63 -16.42
CA ASP A 338 -8.27 -8.34 -15.96
C ASP A 338 -8.53 -9.36 -14.83
N SER A 339 -7.68 -10.39 -14.82
CA SER A 339 -7.50 -11.28 -13.68
C SER A 339 -6.21 -10.91 -12.95
N ILE A 340 -6.22 -10.92 -11.61
CA ILE A 340 -5.03 -10.55 -10.84
C ILE A 340 -3.93 -11.59 -11.11
N PRO A 341 -2.71 -11.19 -11.52
CA PRO A 341 -1.61 -12.13 -11.66
C PRO A 341 -1.29 -12.75 -10.30
N GLU A 342 -1.33 -14.08 -10.18
CA GLU A 342 -1.12 -14.85 -8.93
C GLU A 342 0.01 -14.31 -8.02
N ARG A 343 1.18 -14.00 -8.61
CA ARG A 343 2.31 -13.43 -7.86
C ARG A 343 1.97 -12.07 -7.25
N ASN A 344 1.26 -11.22 -7.98
CA ASN A 344 0.78 -9.93 -7.50
C ASN A 344 -0.34 -10.10 -6.49
N GLU A 345 -1.27 -11.04 -6.71
CA GLU A 345 -2.34 -11.34 -5.75
C GLU A 345 -1.79 -11.76 -4.38
N VAL A 346 -0.74 -12.58 -4.36
CA VAL A 346 -0.03 -13.03 -3.14
C VAL A 346 0.85 -11.93 -2.54
N GLN A 347 1.38 -11.01 -3.35
CA GLN A 347 2.18 -9.88 -2.83
C GLN A 347 1.31 -8.69 -2.40
N GLU A 348 0.02 -8.69 -2.73
CA GLU A 348 -0.90 -7.59 -2.44
C GLU A 348 -1.54 -7.76 -1.07
N HIS A 349 -1.49 -6.70 -0.25
CA HIS A 349 -1.95 -6.73 1.12
C HIS A 349 -3.35 -6.13 1.29
N SER A 350 -3.77 -5.19 0.44
CA SER A 350 -5.03 -4.44 0.61
C SER A 350 -6.25 -5.34 0.84
N LEU A 351 -6.43 -6.35 0.00
CA LEU A 351 -7.49 -7.35 0.16
C LEU A 351 -7.26 -8.26 1.39
N GLU A 352 -6.04 -8.74 1.60
CA GLU A 352 -5.74 -9.73 2.65
C GLU A 352 -6.01 -9.20 4.05
N MET A 353 -5.69 -7.93 4.33
CA MET A 353 -5.83 -7.37 5.68
C MET A 353 -7.28 -7.35 6.20
N HIS A 354 -8.27 -7.41 5.30
CA HIS A 354 -9.68 -7.49 5.66
C HIS A 354 -10.17 -8.91 5.96
N MET A 355 -9.40 -9.94 5.60
CA MET A 355 -9.87 -11.33 5.65
C MET A 355 -9.89 -11.92 7.07
N PRO A 356 -8.85 -11.78 7.93
CA PRO A 356 -8.94 -12.24 9.32
C PRO A 356 -10.02 -11.48 10.10
N TYR A 357 -10.12 -10.16 9.89
CA TYR A 357 -11.14 -9.33 10.53
C TYR A 357 -12.57 -9.74 10.13
N LEU A 358 -12.82 -9.97 8.83
CA LEU A 358 -14.10 -10.47 8.34
C LEU A 358 -14.41 -11.86 8.88
N TYR A 359 -13.44 -12.80 8.85
CA TYR A 359 -13.62 -14.15 9.41
C TYR A 359 -14.01 -14.09 10.89
N LYS A 360 -13.35 -13.25 11.68
CA LYS A 360 -13.62 -13.14 13.13
C LYS A 360 -14.99 -12.53 13.42
N CYS A 361 -15.43 -11.55 12.63
CA CYS A 361 -16.81 -11.04 12.73
C CYS A 361 -17.85 -12.09 12.32
N LEU A 362 -17.58 -12.91 11.30
CA LEU A 362 -18.45 -14.01 10.90
C LEU A 362 -18.52 -15.13 11.95
N GLU A 363 -17.41 -15.43 12.63
CA GLU A 363 -17.41 -16.32 13.80
C GLU A 363 -18.29 -15.76 14.92
N ARG A 364 -18.17 -14.46 15.25
CA ARG A 364 -19.02 -13.81 16.26
C ARG A 364 -20.50 -13.82 15.90
N THR A 365 -20.86 -13.64 14.62
CA THR A 365 -22.25 -13.59 14.14
C THR A 365 -22.89 -14.98 13.95
N HIS A 366 -22.16 -15.96 13.41
CA HIS A 366 -22.71 -17.28 13.07
C HIS A 366 -22.27 -18.42 14.00
N GLY A 367 -21.32 -18.17 14.90
CA GLY A 367 -20.69 -19.17 15.77
C GLY A 367 -19.52 -19.90 15.12
N SER A 368 -18.51 -20.23 15.93
CA SER A 368 -17.35 -21.03 15.52
C SER A 368 -17.75 -22.46 15.14
N GLY A 369 -17.15 -23.03 14.09
CA GLY A 369 -17.53 -24.35 13.54
C GLY A 369 -18.73 -24.32 12.59
N ASN A 370 -19.20 -23.14 12.18
CA ASN A 370 -20.30 -22.95 11.23
C ASN A 370 -19.84 -22.30 9.91
N GLU A 371 -18.60 -22.56 9.49
CA GLU A 371 -17.95 -21.93 8.31
C GLU A 371 -18.72 -22.21 7.00
N SER A 372 -19.51 -23.28 6.94
CA SER A 372 -20.41 -23.58 5.82
C SER A 372 -21.50 -22.53 5.59
N ASN A 373 -21.79 -21.71 6.61
CA ASN A 373 -22.81 -20.67 6.60
C ASN A 373 -22.23 -19.28 6.31
N PHE A 374 -20.89 -19.14 6.26
CA PHE A 374 -20.24 -17.87 6.01
C PHE A 374 -20.52 -17.40 4.57
N PRO A 375 -20.68 -16.09 4.33
CA PRO A 375 -20.83 -15.52 3.00
C PRO A 375 -19.61 -15.79 2.11
N SER A 376 -19.85 -15.86 0.81
CA SER A 376 -18.78 -15.84 -0.19
C SER A 376 -18.16 -14.44 -0.29
N ILE A 377 -16.87 -14.36 -0.60
CA ILE A 377 -16.18 -13.10 -0.87
C ILE A 377 -16.04 -12.85 -2.38
N VAL A 378 -16.09 -11.59 -2.80
CA VAL A 378 -15.73 -11.15 -4.16
C VAL A 378 -14.56 -10.18 -4.04
N PRO A 379 -13.29 -10.65 -4.13
CA PRO A 379 -12.12 -9.80 -4.03
C PRO A 379 -11.84 -9.10 -5.36
N ILE A 380 -11.83 -7.76 -5.35
CA ILE A 380 -11.59 -6.92 -6.53
C ILE A 380 -10.46 -5.96 -6.22
N LEU A 381 -9.37 -6.02 -7.00
CA LEU A 381 -8.39 -4.94 -7.02
C LEU A 381 -8.88 -3.82 -7.93
N VAL A 382 -8.89 -2.61 -7.39
CA VAL A 382 -9.18 -1.37 -8.10
C VAL A 382 -7.85 -0.69 -8.39
N GLY A 383 -7.62 -0.40 -9.67
CA GLY A 383 -6.41 0.23 -10.16
C GLY A 383 -6.48 1.76 -10.16
N ASP A 384 -5.80 2.36 -11.13
CA ASP A 384 -6.00 3.76 -11.47
C ASP A 384 -7.25 3.88 -12.36
N LEU A 385 -8.21 4.71 -11.92
CA LEU A 385 -9.50 4.95 -12.56
C LEU A 385 -9.76 6.46 -12.70
N HIS A 386 -10.38 6.84 -13.80
CA HIS A 386 -11.03 8.14 -13.96
C HIS A 386 -12.44 8.16 -13.35
N THR A 387 -12.97 9.35 -13.06
CA THR A 387 -14.23 9.56 -12.31
C THR A 387 -15.48 9.05 -13.05
N ASP A 388 -15.41 8.89 -14.36
CA ASP A 388 -16.39 8.24 -15.21
C ASP A 388 -16.26 6.70 -15.13
N GLU A 389 -15.05 6.15 -15.23
CA GLU A 389 -14.81 4.71 -15.04
C GLU A 389 -15.27 4.22 -13.65
N GLU A 390 -15.03 5.01 -12.59
CA GLU A 390 -15.56 4.74 -11.24
C GLU A 390 -17.08 4.69 -11.19
N GLN A 391 -17.76 5.53 -11.98
CA GLN A 391 -19.23 5.51 -12.08
C GLN A 391 -19.73 4.32 -12.89
N GLU A 392 -18.99 3.86 -13.89
CA GLU A 392 -19.36 2.66 -14.66
C GLU A 392 -19.15 1.38 -13.84
N VAL A 393 -18.00 1.23 -13.18
CA VAL A 393 -17.75 0.15 -12.21
C VAL A 393 -18.74 0.22 -11.04
N GLY A 394 -19.06 1.42 -10.55
CA GLY A 394 -20.05 1.63 -9.50
C GLY A 394 -21.46 1.18 -9.90
N LYS A 395 -21.91 1.54 -11.12
CA LYS A 395 -23.20 1.10 -11.69
C LYS A 395 -23.24 -0.41 -11.97
N LEU A 396 -22.10 -1.01 -12.36
CA LEU A 396 -21.98 -2.45 -12.51
C LEU A 396 -22.17 -3.16 -11.17
N LEU A 397 -21.39 -2.78 -10.14
CA LEU A 397 -21.41 -3.42 -8.84
C LEU A 397 -22.72 -3.17 -8.07
N ALA A 398 -23.35 -2.00 -8.24
CA ALA A 398 -24.65 -1.70 -7.64
C ALA A 398 -25.72 -2.75 -7.95
N LYS A 399 -25.68 -3.40 -9.13
CA LYS A 399 -26.60 -4.50 -9.49
C LYS A 399 -26.65 -5.61 -8.42
N TYR A 400 -25.49 -5.99 -7.88
CA TYR A 400 -25.37 -7.05 -6.87
C TYR A 400 -25.60 -6.52 -5.45
N LEU A 401 -25.28 -5.26 -5.17
CA LEU A 401 -25.53 -4.63 -3.86
C LEU A 401 -27.01 -4.21 -3.64
N ARG A 402 -27.83 -4.20 -4.70
CA ARG A 402 -29.31 -4.16 -4.60
C ARG A 402 -29.90 -5.41 -3.94
N ASP A 403 -29.17 -6.52 -3.84
CA ASP A 403 -29.54 -7.65 -2.99
C ASP A 403 -29.24 -7.28 -1.52
N PRO A 404 -30.23 -7.30 -0.60
CA PRO A 404 -30.02 -6.99 0.82
C PRO A 404 -29.15 -8.03 1.56
N THR A 405 -28.81 -9.15 0.91
CA THR A 405 -27.85 -10.16 1.39
C THR A 405 -26.43 -9.95 0.84
N SER A 406 -26.17 -8.89 0.07
CA SER A 406 -24.83 -8.44 -0.31
C SER A 406 -24.32 -7.30 0.58
N ALA A 407 -23.04 -7.35 0.94
CA ALA A 407 -22.30 -6.32 1.67
C ALA A 407 -21.04 -5.86 0.93
N LEU A 408 -20.47 -4.72 1.34
CA LEU A 408 -19.31 -4.07 0.74
C LEU A 408 -18.26 -3.66 1.78
N ILE A 409 -17.01 -4.04 1.57
CA ILE A 409 -15.84 -3.59 2.34
C ILE A 409 -14.92 -2.81 1.40
N VAL A 410 -14.59 -1.59 1.78
CA VAL A 410 -13.69 -0.69 1.04
C VAL A 410 -12.41 -0.51 1.86
N SER A 411 -11.29 -0.91 1.28
CA SER A 411 -9.96 -0.80 1.87
C SER A 411 -9.37 0.58 1.57
N SER A 412 -9.09 1.40 2.60
CA SER A 412 -8.34 2.65 2.40
C SER A 412 -7.74 3.23 3.68
N ASP A 413 -6.41 3.39 3.68
CA ASP A 413 -5.74 4.40 4.51
C ASP A 413 -5.95 5.80 3.91
N PHE A 414 -5.69 6.82 4.72
CA PHE A 414 -5.91 8.24 4.40
C PHE A 414 -4.58 8.93 4.06
N CYS A 415 -4.23 10.10 4.62
CA CYS A 415 -2.96 10.76 4.33
C CYS A 415 -1.74 9.90 4.72
N HIS A 416 -0.87 9.63 3.74
CA HIS A 416 0.48 9.10 3.92
C HIS A 416 1.47 10.27 3.94
N TRP A 417 1.67 10.89 5.10
CA TRP A 417 2.53 12.07 5.25
C TRP A 417 3.98 11.69 5.59
N GLY A 418 4.94 12.28 4.86
CA GLY A 418 6.37 12.16 5.15
C GLY A 418 7.21 12.02 3.89
N LYS A 419 8.53 12.25 4.04
CA LYS A 419 9.48 12.28 2.90
C LYS A 419 9.55 10.95 2.13
N GLY A 420 9.32 9.82 2.79
CA GLY A 420 9.25 8.50 2.14
C GLY A 420 8.13 8.39 1.12
N PHE A 421 6.98 9.02 1.38
CA PHE A 421 5.82 9.09 0.49
C PHE A 421 5.91 10.23 -0.54
N ARG A 422 6.93 11.09 -0.43
CA ARG A 422 7.09 12.34 -1.20
C ARG A 422 5.99 13.38 -0.97
N TYR A 423 5.16 13.19 0.04
CA TYR A 423 4.04 14.06 0.39
C TYR A 423 4.28 14.70 1.75
N CYS A 424 4.57 16.00 1.77
CA CYS A 424 4.87 16.77 2.98
C CYS A 424 4.06 18.06 3.05
N MET A 425 2.78 18.03 2.65
CA MET A 425 1.96 19.25 2.63
C MET A 425 1.73 19.82 4.04
N TYR A 426 1.75 21.14 4.16
CA TYR A 426 1.59 21.89 5.40
C TYR A 426 0.83 23.20 5.13
N ALA A 427 0.02 23.66 6.09
CA ALA A 427 -0.77 24.88 6.01
C ALA A 427 -0.58 25.69 7.30
N PRO A 428 0.24 26.76 7.30
CA PRO A 428 0.59 27.52 8.51
C PRO A 428 -0.60 28.21 9.18
N ASP A 429 -1.73 28.38 8.46
CA ASP A 429 -2.94 29.02 8.99
C ASP A 429 -4.14 28.05 9.08
N LYS A 430 -3.93 26.74 8.86
CA LYS A 430 -4.99 25.72 8.70
C LYS A 430 -6.06 26.13 7.67
N THR A 431 -5.63 26.66 6.53
CA THR A 431 -6.49 26.95 5.37
C THR A 431 -5.94 26.27 4.12
N ILE A 432 -6.81 25.87 3.22
CA ILE A 432 -6.38 25.28 1.94
C ILE A 432 -5.64 26.32 1.06
N ASP A 433 -5.97 27.61 1.20
CA ASP A 433 -5.29 28.72 0.51
C ASP A 433 -3.81 28.89 0.93
N THR A 434 -3.40 28.30 2.05
CA THR A 434 -2.00 28.32 2.54
C THR A 434 -1.32 26.95 2.47
N LEU A 435 -1.97 25.95 1.85
CA LEU A 435 -1.45 24.59 1.72
C LEU A 435 -0.29 24.55 0.71
N ALA A 436 0.89 24.12 1.15
CA ALA A 436 2.08 24.00 0.31
C ALA A 436 3.03 22.88 0.77
N PRO A 437 3.93 22.37 -0.10
CA PRO A 437 4.98 21.43 0.31
C PRO A 437 5.91 22.02 1.37
N LEU A 438 6.07 21.32 2.50
CA LEU A 438 6.95 21.74 3.57
C LEU A 438 8.41 21.35 3.28
N HIS A 439 9.28 22.35 3.11
CA HIS A 439 10.70 22.17 2.84
C HIS A 439 11.60 22.44 4.06
N GLU A 440 11.14 23.26 5.01
CA GLU A 440 11.83 23.64 6.25
C GLU A 440 10.98 23.33 7.49
N ALA A 441 11.50 23.55 8.70
CA ALA A 441 10.74 23.28 9.93
C ALA A 441 9.47 24.16 10.01
N PRO A 442 8.36 23.66 10.61
CA PRO A 442 7.16 24.46 10.86
C PRO A 442 7.50 25.77 11.60
N PRO A 443 6.93 26.93 11.22
CA PRO A 443 7.27 28.20 11.87
C PRO A 443 6.83 28.23 13.34
N VAL A 444 7.64 28.86 14.20
CA VAL A 444 7.37 28.93 15.65
C VAL A 444 6.03 29.62 15.91
N GLY A 445 5.15 28.97 16.68
CA GLY A 445 3.81 29.49 17.00
C GLY A 445 2.75 29.24 15.92
N LYS A 446 3.07 28.51 14.86
CA LYS A 446 2.10 27.97 13.89
C LYS A 446 1.68 26.53 14.28
N PRO A 447 0.64 25.95 13.64
CA PRO A 447 0.17 24.60 13.93
C PRO A 447 1.25 23.53 13.75
N LYS A 448 1.13 22.43 14.49
CA LYS A 448 1.94 21.22 14.28
C LYS A 448 1.54 20.54 12.96
N ILE A 449 2.49 19.82 12.36
CA ILE A 449 2.27 19.10 11.08
C ILE A 449 1.04 18.19 11.15
N HIS A 450 0.89 17.41 12.22
CA HIS A 450 -0.26 16.52 12.38
C HIS A 450 -1.63 17.24 12.36
N GLU A 451 -1.68 18.53 12.70
CA GLU A 451 -2.90 19.32 12.65
C GLU A 451 -3.26 19.75 11.22
N THR A 452 -2.27 19.90 10.32
CA THR A 452 -2.56 20.03 8.88
C THR A 452 -2.96 18.68 8.28
N ILE A 453 -2.30 17.57 8.65
CA ILE A 453 -2.69 16.21 8.20
C ILE A 453 -4.18 15.99 8.47
N GLU A 454 -4.62 16.25 9.71
CA GLU A 454 -6.02 16.13 10.11
C GLU A 454 -6.96 17.14 9.45
N MET A 455 -6.50 18.34 9.09
CA MET A 455 -7.29 19.25 8.25
C MET A 455 -7.56 18.64 6.87
N ILE A 456 -6.52 18.13 6.21
CA ILE A 456 -6.60 17.55 4.87
C ILE A 456 -7.50 16.29 4.89
N ASP A 457 -7.28 15.38 5.84
CA ASP A 457 -8.07 14.16 5.95
C ASP A 457 -9.53 14.43 6.30
N ARG A 458 -9.81 15.38 7.21
CA ARG A 458 -11.18 15.80 7.50
C ARG A 458 -11.86 16.41 6.28
N MET A 459 -11.18 17.23 5.48
CA MET A 459 -11.78 17.73 4.23
C MET A 459 -12.15 16.59 3.26
N ALA A 460 -11.37 15.51 3.21
CA ALA A 460 -11.71 14.33 2.41
C ALA A 460 -12.88 13.53 3.01
N MET A 461 -12.87 13.32 4.33
CA MET A 461 -13.97 12.66 5.07
C MET A 461 -15.29 13.43 4.91
N ASP A 462 -15.28 14.74 5.16
CA ASP A 462 -16.43 15.64 5.02
C ASP A 462 -17.00 15.62 3.60
N ALA A 463 -16.12 15.55 2.57
CA ALA A 463 -16.54 15.45 1.18
C ALA A 463 -17.18 14.09 0.84
N ILE A 464 -16.65 12.99 1.38
CA ILE A 464 -17.25 11.65 1.29
C ILE A 464 -18.62 11.65 2.01
N GLU A 465 -18.72 12.32 3.16
CA GLU A 465 -19.95 12.57 3.93
C GLU A 465 -20.97 13.50 3.23
N THR A 466 -20.69 14.02 2.04
CA THR A 466 -21.73 14.65 1.19
C THR A 466 -22.47 13.65 0.31
N GLY A 467 -21.96 12.42 0.15
CA GLY A 467 -22.48 11.45 -0.81
C GLY A 467 -22.25 11.82 -2.30
N VAL A 468 -21.54 12.92 -2.59
CA VAL A 468 -21.32 13.43 -3.95
C VAL A 468 -19.87 13.22 -4.37
N LEU A 469 -19.63 12.26 -5.28
CA LEU A 469 -18.30 11.89 -5.76
C LEU A 469 -17.47 13.09 -6.27
N ALA A 470 -18.11 14.04 -6.96
CA ALA A 470 -17.44 15.25 -7.47
C ALA A 470 -16.87 16.16 -6.36
N ASN A 471 -17.45 16.16 -5.15
CA ASN A 471 -16.90 16.90 -4.01
C ASN A 471 -15.61 16.24 -3.50
N PHE A 472 -15.61 14.90 -3.38
CA PHE A 472 -14.44 14.13 -2.96
C PHE A 472 -13.28 14.28 -3.96
N LYS A 473 -13.55 14.14 -5.27
CA LYS A 473 -12.56 14.40 -6.33
C LYS A 473 -11.98 15.81 -6.24
N LYS A 474 -12.83 16.84 -6.13
CA LYS A 474 -12.36 18.23 -5.97
C LYS A 474 -11.47 18.44 -4.73
N VAL A 475 -11.69 17.72 -3.63
CA VAL A 475 -10.78 17.78 -2.47
C VAL A 475 -9.45 17.11 -2.79
N LEU A 476 -9.43 15.95 -3.44
CA LEU A 476 -8.20 15.30 -3.90
C LEU A 476 -7.41 16.21 -4.87
N ASP A 477 -8.08 16.83 -5.83
CA ASP A 477 -7.48 17.70 -6.86
C ASP A 477 -6.76 18.93 -6.26
N VAL A 478 -7.25 19.49 -5.14
CA VAL A 478 -6.65 20.68 -4.51
C VAL A 478 -5.72 20.35 -3.34
N THR A 479 -5.84 19.17 -2.72
CA THR A 479 -4.98 18.76 -1.60
C THR A 479 -3.84 17.82 -2.00
N GLU A 480 -3.93 17.18 -3.17
CA GLU A 480 -3.08 16.06 -3.60
C GLU A 480 -3.01 14.91 -2.58
N ASN A 481 -4.03 14.75 -1.72
CA ASN A 481 -3.95 13.85 -0.56
C ASN A 481 -3.71 12.38 -0.96
N THR A 482 -2.80 11.73 -0.26
CA THR A 482 -2.22 10.41 -0.58
C THR A 482 -3.07 9.21 -0.14
N ILE A 483 -4.40 9.39 -0.13
CA ILE A 483 -5.40 8.36 0.16
C ILE A 483 -5.22 7.19 -0.81
N CYS A 484 -4.78 6.04 -0.32
CA CYS A 484 -4.42 4.90 -1.18
C CYS A 484 -5.65 4.31 -1.88
N GLY A 485 -6.76 4.15 -1.13
CA GLY A 485 -8.04 3.64 -1.61
C GLY A 485 -8.94 4.72 -2.22
N ARG A 486 -8.38 5.85 -2.70
CA ARG A 486 -9.15 6.92 -3.34
C ARG A 486 -10.09 6.44 -4.46
N ASN A 487 -9.69 5.41 -5.20
CA ASN A 487 -10.48 4.85 -6.30
C ASN A 487 -11.49 3.78 -5.82
N PRO A 488 -11.13 2.83 -4.93
CA PRO A 488 -12.11 2.04 -4.16
C PRO A 488 -13.22 2.88 -3.50
N ILE A 489 -12.87 4.01 -2.86
CA ILE A 489 -13.84 4.94 -2.27
C ILE A 489 -14.69 5.60 -3.37
N GLY A 490 -14.09 6.03 -4.49
CA GLY A 490 -14.82 6.61 -5.61
C GLY A 490 -15.88 5.66 -6.20
N VAL A 491 -15.48 4.42 -6.47
CA VAL A 491 -16.38 3.32 -6.86
C VAL A 491 -17.47 3.11 -5.81
N ALA A 492 -17.13 3.05 -4.52
CA ALA A 492 -18.11 2.85 -3.45
C ALA A 492 -19.12 4.01 -3.32
N MET A 493 -18.68 5.26 -3.46
CA MET A 493 -19.59 6.41 -3.52
C MET A 493 -20.53 6.33 -4.74
N ALA A 494 -20.03 5.87 -5.89
CA ALA A 494 -20.85 5.64 -7.07
C ALA A 494 -21.87 4.50 -6.88
N ILE A 495 -21.48 3.38 -6.23
CA ILE A 495 -22.41 2.31 -5.82
C ILE A 495 -23.53 2.89 -4.97
N ILE A 496 -23.19 3.61 -3.88
CA ILE A 496 -24.19 4.14 -2.94
C ILE A 496 -25.14 5.12 -3.64
N SER A 497 -24.61 6.04 -4.47
CA SER A 497 -25.42 7.01 -5.20
C SER A 497 -26.35 6.38 -6.25
N GLU A 498 -26.00 5.22 -6.80
CA GLU A 498 -26.84 4.45 -7.73
C GLU A 498 -27.89 3.62 -6.98
N LEU A 499 -27.54 3.08 -5.81
CA LEU A 499 -28.47 2.35 -4.95
C LEU A 499 -29.58 3.25 -4.41
N GLN A 500 -29.18 4.34 -3.73
CA GLN A 500 -30.08 5.21 -2.98
C GLN A 500 -29.54 6.65 -2.94
N ALA A 501 -30.17 7.54 -3.71
CA ALA A 501 -29.83 8.95 -3.75
C ALA A 501 -29.97 9.60 -2.36
N GLY A 502 -28.87 10.14 -1.82
CA GLY A 502 -28.81 10.76 -0.50
C GLY A 502 -28.25 9.85 0.61
N SER A 503 -28.14 8.54 0.38
CA SER A 503 -27.35 7.67 1.26
C SER A 503 -25.87 7.98 1.12
N LYS A 504 -25.12 7.77 2.21
CA LYS A 504 -23.72 8.18 2.33
C LYS A 504 -22.98 7.37 3.38
N PHE A 505 -21.64 7.44 3.32
CA PHE A 505 -20.81 7.06 4.45
C PHE A 505 -20.92 8.09 5.58
N LYS A 506 -20.71 7.61 6.81
CA LYS A 506 -20.53 8.38 8.03
C LYS A 506 -19.32 7.86 8.79
N PHE A 507 -18.38 8.73 9.14
CA PHE A 507 -17.17 8.35 9.85
C PHE A 507 -17.43 8.21 11.36
N VAL A 508 -16.91 7.12 11.92
CA VAL A 508 -17.02 6.76 13.35
C VAL A 508 -15.67 6.80 14.06
N ARG A 509 -14.55 6.77 13.31
CA ARG A 509 -13.20 6.83 13.88
C ARG A 509 -12.23 7.54 12.93
N TYR A 510 -11.28 8.28 13.51
CA TYR A 510 -10.13 8.85 12.83
C TYR A 510 -8.91 8.81 13.77
N GLU A 511 -7.80 8.24 13.30
CA GLU A 511 -6.55 8.05 14.02
C GLU A 511 -5.33 8.30 13.10
N ARG A 512 -4.13 8.35 13.69
CA ARG A 512 -2.84 8.49 12.98
C ARG A 512 -1.81 7.58 13.65
N SER A 513 -0.94 6.95 12.86
CA SER A 513 0.14 6.10 13.40
C SER A 513 1.14 6.86 14.28
N MET A 514 1.33 8.16 14.05
CA MET A 514 1.97 9.07 15.00
C MET A 514 1.49 10.52 14.84
N LEU A 515 1.66 11.34 15.88
CA LEU A 515 1.51 12.80 15.78
C LEU A 515 2.82 13.40 15.26
N ALA A 516 2.92 13.58 13.94
CA ALA A 516 4.07 14.23 13.30
C ALA A 516 4.22 15.71 13.73
N GLU A 517 5.44 16.07 14.14
CA GLU A 517 5.86 17.42 14.54
C GLU A 517 7.14 17.90 13.81
N SER A 518 7.88 16.98 13.17
CA SER A 518 9.13 17.27 12.46
C SER A 518 9.13 16.82 10.99
N LEU A 519 9.99 17.44 10.18
CA LEU A 519 10.26 17.04 8.78
C LEU A 519 11.06 15.73 8.64
N SER A 520 11.37 15.05 9.74
CA SER A 520 11.94 13.69 9.77
C SER A 520 10.87 12.63 10.05
N ASP A 521 9.67 13.05 10.45
CA ASP A 521 8.60 12.14 10.87
C ASP A 521 7.86 11.58 9.65
N SER A 522 7.10 10.51 9.87
CA SER A 522 6.19 9.94 8.88
C SER A 522 4.95 9.39 9.57
N SER A 523 3.77 9.82 9.13
CA SER A 523 2.47 9.40 9.66
C SER A 523 1.63 8.78 8.54
N VAL A 524 0.84 7.78 8.88
CA VAL A 524 -0.31 7.34 8.07
C VAL A 524 -1.57 7.56 8.88
N SER A 525 -2.59 8.15 8.26
CA SER A 525 -3.90 8.36 8.85
C SER A 525 -4.83 7.17 8.58
N TYR A 526 -5.66 6.84 9.56
CA TYR A 526 -6.63 5.75 9.51
C TYR A 526 -8.02 6.30 9.79
N ALA A 527 -9.01 5.93 8.98
CA ALA A 527 -10.39 6.36 9.18
C ALA A 527 -11.37 5.20 8.93
N SER A 528 -12.41 5.13 9.76
CA SER A 528 -13.42 4.08 9.70
C SER A 528 -14.80 4.70 9.53
N ALA A 529 -15.56 4.19 8.56
CA ALA A 529 -16.92 4.64 8.25
C ALA A 529 -17.86 3.49 7.93
N TYR A 530 -19.16 3.72 8.10
CA TYR A 530 -20.22 2.84 7.63
C TYR A 530 -21.20 3.60 6.73
N ALA A 531 -21.92 2.87 5.88
CA ALA A 531 -23.08 3.35 5.15
C ALA A 531 -24.23 2.35 5.30
N VAL A 532 -25.43 2.88 5.55
CA VAL A 532 -26.67 2.11 5.57
C VAL A 532 -27.18 1.99 4.13
N LEU A 533 -27.50 0.76 3.72
CA LEU A 533 -28.06 0.45 2.41
C LEU A 533 -29.40 -0.26 2.64
N GLU A 534 -30.51 0.41 2.35
CA GLU A 534 -31.86 -0.16 2.47
C GLU A 534 -32.13 -1.32 1.48
#